data_AF-A0A2J6H1K7-F1
#
_entry.id   AF-A0A2J6H1K7-F1
#
_cell.length_a   1.000
_cell.length_b   1.000
_cell.length_c   1.000
_cell.angle_alpha   90.00
_cell.angle_beta   90.00
_cell.angle_gamma   90.00
#
_symmetry.space_group_name_H-M   'P 1'
#
loop_
_entity.id
_entity.type
_entity.pdbx_description
1 polymer ?
#
loop_
_entity_poly.entity_id
_entity_poly.type
_entity_poly.pdbx_seq_one_letter_code
_entity_poly.pdbx_strand_id
1 'polypeptide(L)'
;MHFFSQEKRFQTSFIDIGSMLSANTLINSKNERFFLTLNNSNISIKNYESILRSNIKRYYLNLSNTSISKSSNNPTLKADSNVIKPLKRSTLMNIYSDIIEKFELKQSTIIIGKSNFSEILYETFGAGYKNGTIFYKDYPLIKPYEALIFSYSAPNFKKYIIIQAPSIEGEIGALREIYNNKDYYEYRDFVEYTNKTRMLENYDFLHFENRSELLHQDSIQTEKLIRKAVFGRFEEINHTVTIDDVILRFRNIRSLVSDKIRNFYDITSIPVVFGGGLWSDIDSWKDLASKLSDEGYDSWMIELTGGPGQDCDDCINYDFDDLTDTFFPAMIGSIQNLKNNSNIIYIGHSNGARTAIGSLEKYENTGKEVGIVKIDNQTVNISMAKKPIKTLVAAGVPGSFEGQEIYPVYTLIKNTGINTINYLSNKNKTHTTIIEIIGSLLYQNINKNTSKISLNLWNNYFDFINSSVDKQIGNISLHNFLIIKGTALITNDGIVTTQDEDEIYEKVNSTNKRMEEVFTIHVGMQENKKIQNYIREFIK
;
A
#
# COMPACT_ATOMS: atom_id res chain seq x y z
N MET A 1 74.64 9.87 14.29
CA MET A 1 73.69 10.73 15.03
C MET A 1 73.03 9.84 16.09
N HIS A 2 73.56 9.68 17.30
CA HIS A 2 73.42 10.58 18.47
C HIS A 2 71.98 11.10 18.65
N PHE A 3 71.28 11.01 19.79
CA PHE A 3 71.49 10.47 21.16
C PHE A 3 70.12 10.63 21.90
N PHE A 4 69.80 9.73 22.85
CA PHE A 4 68.98 9.89 24.10
C PHE A 4 67.51 10.38 24.04
N SER A 5 66.53 9.72 24.69
CA SER A 5 66.25 9.61 26.14
C SER A 5 66.01 10.96 26.84
N GLN A 6 64.77 11.18 27.34
CA GLN A 6 64.51 11.64 28.71
C GLN A 6 63.02 11.66 29.09
N GLU A 7 62.72 11.12 30.27
CA GLU A 7 61.59 11.47 31.11
C GLU A 7 61.70 12.94 31.58
N LYS A 8 60.56 13.61 31.81
CA LYS A 8 60.26 14.26 33.11
C LYS A 8 58.89 14.95 33.17
N ARG A 9 58.19 14.61 34.27
CA ARG A 9 57.49 15.44 35.27
C ARG A 9 56.30 16.32 34.89
N PHE A 10 55.24 16.08 35.67
CA PHE A 10 54.17 16.99 36.06
C PHE A 10 54.65 18.42 36.32
N GLN A 11 53.96 19.38 35.68
CA GLN A 11 53.73 20.71 36.20
C GLN A 11 52.22 20.98 36.14
N THR A 12 51.64 21.25 37.29
CA THR A 12 50.34 21.86 37.47
C THR A 12 50.41 23.34 37.08
N SER A 13 49.58 23.75 36.13
CA SER A 13 49.19 25.15 35.94
C SER A 13 47.66 25.22 35.86
N PHE A 14 47.08 25.98 36.80
CA PHE A 14 45.74 26.53 36.67
C PHE A 14 45.73 27.48 35.46
N ILE A 15 44.72 27.39 34.60
CA ILE A 15 44.11 28.50 33.83
C ILE A 15 42.82 27.99 33.16
N ASP A 16 41.74 28.69 33.52
CA ASP A 16 40.51 29.03 32.80
C ASP A 16 39.58 27.96 32.20
N ILE A 17 38.41 27.83 32.84
CA ILE A 17 37.30 26.95 32.46
C ILE A 17 36.49 27.67 31.38
N GLY A 18 36.91 27.50 30.12
CA GLY A 18 36.27 28.21 29.01
C GLY A 18 36.51 27.61 27.64
N SER A 19 36.70 26.30 27.50
CA SER A 19 36.51 25.57 26.23
C SER A 19 36.86 24.08 26.41
N MET A 20 35.92 23.19 26.08
CA MET A 20 36.09 21.85 25.47
C MET A 20 34.92 20.93 25.86
N LEU A 21 33.92 20.88 24.99
CA LEU A 21 33.08 19.70 24.81
C LEU A 21 33.93 18.66 24.05
N SER A 22 34.71 17.87 24.79
CA SER A 22 35.19 16.57 24.30
C SER A 22 35.67 15.71 25.47
N ALA A 23 34.82 14.80 25.93
CA ALA A 23 35.27 13.54 26.51
C ALA A 23 34.11 12.54 26.55
N ASN A 24 34.24 11.50 25.71
CA ASN A 24 33.61 10.22 25.90
C ASN A 24 33.86 9.74 27.34
N THR A 25 32.81 9.60 28.13
CA THR A 25 32.84 8.80 29.36
C THR A 25 32.21 7.45 29.04
N LEU A 26 33.03 6.40 29.09
CA LEU A 26 32.56 5.01 29.16
C LEU A 26 31.74 4.86 30.45
N ILE A 27 30.43 4.64 30.32
CA ILE A 27 29.55 4.34 31.43
C ILE A 27 29.38 2.81 31.51
N ASN A 28 30.00 2.23 32.53
CA ASN A 28 29.75 0.86 32.99
C ASN A 28 28.84 0.92 34.23
N SER A 29 27.55 0.64 34.08
CA SER A 29 26.73 -0.15 35.04
C SER A 29 25.23 -0.07 34.70
N LYS A 30 24.52 -1.15 35.00
CA LYS A 30 23.08 -1.33 34.79
C LYS A 30 22.28 -0.68 35.94
N ASN A 31 21.19 0.00 35.55
CA ASN A 31 20.10 0.55 36.37
C ASN A 31 20.28 1.97 36.93
N GLU A 32 19.84 2.98 36.17
CA GLU A 32 19.38 4.26 36.74
C GLU A 32 18.09 4.73 36.05
N ARG A 33 17.12 5.21 36.85
CA ARG A 33 15.96 5.97 36.38
C ARG A 33 16.32 7.45 36.37
N PHE A 34 16.06 8.15 35.28
CA PHE A 34 16.30 9.59 35.17
C PHE A 34 15.01 10.38 35.41
N PHE A 35 15.06 11.34 36.34
CA PHE A 35 14.15 12.48 36.38
C PHE A 35 14.89 13.67 35.79
N LEU A 36 14.32 14.32 34.77
CA LEU A 36 14.85 15.54 34.18
C LEU A 36 13.96 16.71 34.56
N THR A 37 14.54 17.69 35.25
CA THR A 37 13.92 18.99 35.49
C THR A 37 14.58 19.99 34.54
N LEU A 38 13.79 20.65 33.71
CA LEU A 38 14.28 21.58 32.68
C LEU A 38 14.51 22.96 33.30
N ASN A 39 15.77 23.33 33.48
CA ASN A 39 16.19 24.69 33.86
C ASN A 39 17.09 25.28 32.75
N ASN A 40 16.54 25.52 31.54
CA ASN A 40 17.06 26.55 30.62
C ASN A 40 16.21 26.70 29.35
N SER A 41 15.92 27.95 28.97
CA SER A 41 14.91 28.35 28.01
C SER A 41 15.36 28.46 26.54
N ASN A 42 16.54 27.95 26.17
CA ASN A 42 17.13 28.23 24.84
C ASN A 42 17.41 27.00 23.96
N ILE A 43 16.84 25.83 24.26
CA ILE A 43 16.90 24.69 23.33
C ILE A 43 15.69 24.78 22.39
N SER A 44 15.93 25.00 21.10
CA SER A 44 14.84 25.00 20.11
C SER A 44 14.21 23.61 20.06
N ILE A 45 12.87 23.56 20.06
CA ILE A 45 12.07 22.34 20.03
C ILE A 45 12.52 21.39 18.91
N LYS A 46 12.98 21.92 17.77
CA LYS A 46 13.50 21.15 16.63
C LYS A 46 14.80 20.39 16.93
N ASN A 47 15.71 20.97 17.71
CA ASN A 47 16.93 20.26 18.14
C ASN A 47 16.59 19.17 19.16
N TYR A 48 15.59 19.40 20.00
CA TYR A 48 15.10 18.40 20.96
C TYR A 48 14.37 17.24 20.26
N GLU A 49 13.56 17.52 19.23
CA GLU A 49 12.95 16.50 18.36
C GLU A 49 14.00 15.65 17.63
N SER A 50 15.07 16.25 17.12
CA SER A 50 16.18 15.52 16.49
C SER A 50 16.89 14.59 17.48
N ILE A 51 17.10 15.06 18.72
CA ILE A 51 17.67 14.26 19.82
C ILE A 51 16.70 13.15 20.27
N LEU A 52 15.39 13.39 20.28
CA LEU A 52 14.37 12.35 20.54
C LEU A 52 14.34 11.31 19.40
N ARG A 53 14.35 11.75 18.14
CA ARG A 53 14.39 10.86 16.95
C ARG A 53 15.64 9.98 16.93
N SER A 54 16.80 10.49 17.35
CA SER A 54 18.02 9.69 17.50
C SER A 54 18.00 8.75 18.72
N ASN A 55 17.29 9.11 19.79
CA ASN A 55 17.16 8.29 21.01
C ASN A 55 16.01 7.25 20.95
N ILE A 56 15.10 7.30 19.98
CA ILE A 56 14.11 6.23 19.73
C ILE A 56 14.80 4.87 19.46
N LYS A 57 16.03 4.89 18.93
CA LYS A 57 16.91 3.71 18.80
C LYS A 57 17.20 3.02 20.14
N ARG A 58 17.16 3.76 21.27
CA ARG A 58 17.30 3.22 22.64
C ARG A 58 15.98 2.73 23.24
N TYR A 59 14.82 3.27 22.81
CA TYR A 59 13.52 2.87 23.37
C TYR A 59 13.19 1.40 23.05
N TYR A 60 13.57 0.92 21.86
CA TYR A 60 13.44 -0.50 21.49
C TYR A 60 14.46 -1.42 22.17
N LEU A 61 15.62 -0.91 22.59
CA LEU A 61 16.64 -1.68 23.32
C LEU A 61 16.27 -1.94 24.79
N ASN A 62 15.32 -1.20 25.37
CA ASN A 62 14.90 -1.36 26.76
C ASN A 62 13.72 -2.32 26.96
N LEU A 63 12.99 -2.67 25.89
CA LEU A 63 11.88 -3.63 25.98
C LEU A 63 12.35 -5.09 26.09
N SER A 64 13.61 -5.40 25.73
CA SER A 64 14.17 -6.75 25.81
C SER A 64 14.79 -7.13 27.17
N ASN A 65 14.75 -6.25 28.19
CA ASN A 65 15.43 -6.48 29.48
C ASN A 65 14.55 -6.35 30.74
N THR A 66 13.22 -6.36 30.61
CA THR A 66 12.35 -6.45 31.81
C THR A 66 12.23 -7.89 32.27
N SER A 67 13.14 -8.27 33.18
CA SER A 67 12.99 -9.48 34.00
C SER A 67 11.87 -9.28 35.02
N ILE A 68 10.89 -10.18 34.99
CA ILE A 68 9.83 -10.26 36.00
C ILE A 68 10.45 -10.73 37.31
N SER A 69 10.53 -9.86 38.31
CA SER A 69 10.88 -10.24 39.68
C SER A 69 9.73 -11.01 40.31
N LYS A 70 9.94 -12.30 40.58
CA LYS A 70 9.01 -13.16 41.33
C LYS A 70 8.84 -12.63 42.75
N SER A 71 7.64 -12.12 43.10
CA SER A 71 7.21 -12.05 44.50
C SER A 71 6.44 -13.32 44.84
N SER A 72 6.96 -14.08 45.81
CA SER A 72 6.31 -15.25 46.39
C SER A 72 5.08 -14.84 47.19
N ASN A 73 3.91 -15.23 46.71
CA ASN A 73 2.74 -15.60 47.51
C ASN A 73 1.87 -16.45 46.61
N ASN A 74 1.64 -17.71 46.98
CA ASN A 74 0.88 -18.69 46.21
C ASN A 74 -0.63 -18.40 46.27
N PRO A 75 -1.31 -18.07 45.16
CA PRO A 75 -2.70 -18.41 44.98
C PRO A 75 -2.79 -19.76 44.26
N THR A 76 -3.60 -20.66 44.79
CA THR A 76 -3.99 -21.88 44.10
C THR A 76 -4.81 -21.52 42.86
N LEU A 77 -4.12 -21.33 41.74
CA LEU A 77 -4.75 -21.21 40.41
C LEU A 77 -5.36 -22.57 40.05
N LYS A 78 -6.69 -22.62 39.94
CA LYS A 78 -7.34 -23.66 39.15
C LYS A 78 -6.89 -23.47 37.71
N ALA A 79 -6.05 -24.37 37.22
CA ALA A 79 -5.62 -24.39 35.84
C ALA A 79 -6.84 -24.68 34.95
N ASP A 80 -7.29 -23.66 34.23
CA ASP A 80 -8.21 -23.81 33.12
C ASP A 80 -7.47 -24.61 32.02
N SER A 81 -8.08 -25.68 31.51
CA SER A 81 -7.43 -26.76 30.75
C SER A 81 -7.03 -26.39 29.30
N ASN A 82 -6.89 -25.10 28.98
CA ASN A 82 -6.33 -24.66 27.71
C ASN A 82 -4.80 -24.64 27.80
N VAL A 83 -4.18 -25.83 27.80
CA VAL A 83 -2.73 -25.97 27.77
C VAL A 83 -2.21 -25.39 26.45
N ILE A 84 -1.65 -24.17 26.52
CA ILE A 84 -0.97 -23.52 25.40
C ILE A 84 0.27 -24.36 25.06
N LYS A 85 0.26 -25.02 23.89
CA LYS A 85 1.42 -25.78 23.41
C LYS A 85 2.42 -24.83 22.76
N PRO A 86 3.71 -24.89 23.13
CA PRO A 86 4.72 -24.06 22.49
C PRO A 86 4.89 -24.44 21.02
N LEU A 87 5.09 -23.44 20.17
CA LEU A 87 5.32 -23.62 18.74
C LEU A 87 6.59 -24.47 18.51
N LYS A 88 6.41 -25.67 17.97
CA LYS A 88 7.53 -26.54 17.62
C LYS A 88 8.20 -26.05 16.35
N ARG A 89 9.52 -26.20 16.27
CA ARG A 89 10.27 -25.88 15.03
C ARG A 89 9.75 -26.65 13.81
N SER A 90 9.30 -27.90 13.97
CA SER A 90 8.70 -28.68 12.89
C SER A 90 7.40 -28.05 12.34
N THR A 91 6.52 -27.58 13.23
CA THR A 91 5.29 -26.87 12.84
C THR A 91 5.64 -25.59 12.08
N LEU A 92 6.59 -24.81 12.59
CA LEU A 92 7.06 -23.59 11.92
C LEU A 92 7.62 -23.87 10.52
N MET A 93 8.41 -24.95 10.36
CA MET A 93 8.94 -25.33 9.05
C MET A 93 7.84 -25.74 8.06
N ASN A 94 6.75 -26.36 8.53
CA ASN A 94 5.59 -26.63 7.67
C ASN A 94 4.92 -25.34 7.21
N ILE A 95 4.70 -24.38 8.12
CA ILE A 95 4.16 -23.06 7.78
C ILE A 95 5.05 -22.36 6.75
N TYR A 96 6.38 -22.43 6.93
CA TYR A 96 7.33 -21.86 5.98
C TYR A 96 7.30 -22.58 4.62
N SER A 97 7.20 -23.90 4.59
CA SER A 97 7.06 -24.66 3.34
C SER A 97 5.87 -24.15 2.52
N ASP A 98 4.70 -24.07 3.14
CA ASP A 98 3.48 -23.57 2.50
C ASP A 98 3.60 -22.11 2.04
N ILE A 99 4.38 -21.30 2.75
CA ILE A 99 4.64 -19.90 2.37
C ILE A 99 5.56 -19.85 1.14
N ILE A 100 6.64 -20.63 1.15
CA ILE A 100 7.63 -20.69 0.08
C ILE A 100 7.00 -21.19 -1.22
N GLU A 101 6.06 -22.14 -1.16
CA GLU A 101 5.33 -22.61 -2.35
C GLU A 101 4.62 -21.46 -3.09
N LYS A 102 4.10 -20.46 -2.37
CA LYS A 102 3.46 -19.26 -2.95
C LYS A 102 4.45 -18.23 -3.50
N PHE A 103 5.75 -18.42 -3.30
CA PHE A 103 6.74 -17.52 -3.87
C PHE A 103 6.91 -17.78 -5.37
N GLU A 104 6.50 -18.95 -5.87
CA GLU A 104 6.61 -19.32 -7.30
C GLU A 104 8.05 -19.25 -7.85
N LEU A 105 9.05 -19.45 -6.98
CA LEU A 105 10.46 -19.45 -7.36
C LEU A 105 10.82 -20.78 -8.05
N LYS A 106 10.63 -20.84 -9.37
CA LYS A 106 10.70 -22.08 -10.15
C LYS A 106 12.05 -22.79 -10.09
N GLN A 107 13.14 -22.06 -9.85
CA GLN A 107 14.50 -22.62 -9.90
C GLN A 107 15.25 -22.56 -8.56
N SER A 108 14.58 -22.11 -7.49
CA SER A 108 15.22 -21.87 -6.19
C SER A 108 14.76 -22.85 -5.11
N THR A 109 15.68 -23.20 -4.22
CA THR A 109 15.38 -23.88 -2.96
C THR A 109 15.67 -22.94 -1.80
N ILE A 110 14.68 -22.73 -0.94
CA ILE A 110 14.83 -21.91 0.26
C ILE A 110 15.20 -22.81 1.45
N ILE A 111 16.27 -22.45 2.17
CA ILE A 111 16.74 -23.13 3.38
C ILE A 111 16.69 -22.13 4.53
N ILE A 112 16.07 -22.49 5.66
CA ILE A 112 15.90 -21.59 6.82
C ILE A 112 16.59 -22.17 8.04
N GLY A 113 17.46 -21.38 8.65
CA GLY A 113 18.22 -21.73 9.85
C GLY A 113 19.61 -22.28 9.57
N LYS A 114 20.18 -23.00 10.54
CA LYS A 114 21.50 -23.62 10.39
C LYS A 114 21.43 -24.76 9.37
N SER A 115 22.29 -24.69 8.36
CA SER A 115 22.48 -25.72 7.34
C SER A 115 23.94 -26.17 7.25
N ASN A 116 24.20 -27.24 6.49
CA ASN A 116 25.57 -27.70 6.20
C ASN A 116 26.41 -26.65 5.44
N PHE A 117 25.78 -25.63 4.86
CA PHE A 117 26.48 -24.53 4.20
C PHE A 117 26.94 -23.44 5.17
N SER A 118 26.46 -23.44 6.42
CA SER A 118 26.60 -22.26 7.30
C SER A 118 28.04 -21.86 7.60
N GLU A 119 28.94 -22.83 7.77
CA GLU A 119 30.37 -22.58 8.02
C GLU A 119 31.06 -22.09 6.75
N ILE A 120 30.78 -22.75 5.61
CA ILE A 120 31.28 -22.35 4.27
C ILE A 120 30.85 -20.91 3.93
N LEU A 121 29.60 -20.55 4.23
CA LEU A 121 29.09 -19.19 4.01
C LEU A 121 29.89 -18.17 4.83
N TYR A 122 30.19 -18.47 6.10
CA TYR A 122 30.98 -17.56 6.93
C TYR A 122 32.40 -17.41 6.40
N GLU A 123 33.07 -18.51 6.01
CA GLU A 123 34.41 -18.46 5.43
C GLU A 123 34.46 -17.69 4.10
N THR A 124 33.44 -17.85 3.26
CA THR A 124 33.38 -17.26 1.92
C THR A 124 33.01 -15.78 1.95
N PHE A 125 32.00 -15.43 2.75
CA PHE A 125 31.37 -14.09 2.71
C PHE A 125 31.67 -13.25 3.95
N GLY A 126 32.40 -13.79 4.94
CA GLY A 126 32.52 -13.19 6.26
C GLY A 126 31.17 -13.10 6.98
N ALA A 127 30.18 -13.90 6.57
CA ALA A 127 28.82 -13.83 7.04
C ALA A 127 28.20 -15.22 7.15
N GLY A 128 27.62 -15.56 8.29
CA GLY A 128 27.08 -16.91 8.55
C GLY A 128 27.16 -17.31 10.02
N TYR A 129 26.99 -18.60 10.31
CA TYR A 129 27.16 -19.12 11.67
C TYR A 129 28.64 -19.30 12.00
N LYS A 130 29.04 -18.80 13.18
CA LYS A 130 30.32 -19.10 13.83
C LYS A 130 30.06 -19.33 15.32
N ASN A 131 30.46 -20.50 15.82
CA ASN A 131 30.27 -20.89 17.22
C ASN A 131 28.81 -20.72 17.71
N GLY A 132 27.84 -21.07 16.86
CA GLY A 132 26.41 -20.99 17.19
C GLY A 132 25.81 -19.57 17.14
N THR A 133 26.60 -18.54 16.85
CA THR A 133 26.13 -17.16 16.67
C THR A 133 26.18 -16.79 15.19
N ILE A 134 25.24 -15.97 14.73
CA ILE A 134 25.22 -15.47 13.34
C ILE A 134 26.02 -14.18 13.28
N PHE A 135 26.93 -14.06 12.32
CA PHE A 135 27.77 -12.89 12.13
C PHE A 135 27.62 -12.31 10.73
N TYR A 136 27.81 -11.00 10.60
CA TYR A 136 28.00 -10.30 9.33
C TYR A 136 29.21 -9.38 9.44
N LYS A 137 30.31 -9.70 8.75
CA LYS A 137 31.58 -8.94 8.81
C LYS A 137 32.02 -8.68 10.26
N ASP A 138 32.07 -9.76 11.04
CA ASP A 138 32.41 -9.78 12.48
C ASP A 138 31.41 -9.07 13.42
N TYR A 139 30.32 -8.51 12.90
CA TYR A 139 29.22 -8.02 13.72
C TYR A 139 28.24 -9.17 14.08
N PRO A 140 28.05 -9.51 15.37
CA PRO A 140 27.07 -10.51 15.76
C PRO A 140 25.65 -9.98 15.59
N LEU A 141 24.79 -10.76 14.93
CA LEU A 141 23.36 -10.48 14.84
C LEU A 141 22.71 -10.90 16.16
N ILE A 142 22.26 -9.91 16.94
CA ILE A 142 21.70 -10.10 18.28
C ILE A 142 20.25 -9.64 18.39
N LYS A 143 19.77 -8.85 17.44
CA LYS A 143 18.39 -8.35 17.51
C LYS A 143 17.45 -9.35 16.85
N PRO A 144 16.25 -9.56 17.41
CA PRO A 144 15.33 -10.60 16.94
C PRO A 144 14.97 -10.43 15.46
N TYR A 145 14.81 -9.20 15.00
CA TYR A 145 14.41 -8.86 13.63
C TYR A 145 15.56 -8.81 12.62
N GLU A 146 16.82 -9.01 13.03
CA GLU A 146 17.96 -9.05 12.12
C GLU A 146 18.02 -10.40 11.40
N ALA A 147 18.36 -10.42 10.11
CA ALA A 147 18.60 -11.67 9.40
C ALA A 147 19.62 -11.52 8.27
N LEU A 148 20.20 -12.65 7.86
CA LEU A 148 21.01 -12.79 6.66
C LEU A 148 20.23 -13.57 5.61
N ILE A 149 20.27 -13.06 4.39
CA ILE A 149 19.78 -13.75 3.20
C ILE A 149 20.97 -13.98 2.29
N PHE A 150 21.28 -15.24 2.02
CA PHE A 150 22.25 -15.63 1.01
C PHE A 150 21.49 -16.06 -0.22
N SER A 151 21.93 -15.59 -1.37
CA SER A 151 21.53 -16.12 -2.65
C SER A 151 22.77 -16.69 -3.33
N TYR A 152 22.75 -17.98 -3.65
CA TYR A 152 23.92 -18.72 -4.13
C TYR A 152 23.53 -19.72 -5.22
N SER A 153 24.29 -19.72 -6.32
CA SER A 153 24.14 -20.68 -7.41
C SER A 153 25.12 -21.81 -7.22
N ALA A 154 24.62 -23.03 -7.01
CA ALA A 154 25.49 -24.21 -6.93
C ALA A 154 26.04 -24.57 -8.32
N PRO A 155 27.10 -25.40 -8.40
CA PRO A 155 27.71 -25.80 -9.68
C PRO A 155 26.75 -26.45 -10.69
N ASN A 156 25.63 -27.01 -10.24
CA ASN A 156 24.59 -27.58 -11.10
C ASN A 156 23.53 -26.54 -11.54
N PHE A 157 23.83 -25.25 -11.42
CA PHE A 157 22.94 -24.12 -11.70
C PHE A 157 21.67 -24.06 -10.84
N LYS A 158 21.54 -24.93 -9.83
CA LYS A 158 20.42 -24.86 -8.88
C LYS A 158 20.63 -23.67 -7.94
N LYS A 159 19.60 -22.86 -7.80
CA LYS A 159 19.62 -21.67 -6.95
C LYS A 159 19.25 -22.04 -5.51
N TYR A 160 20.04 -21.55 -4.55
CA TYR A 160 19.77 -21.69 -3.13
C TYR A 160 19.62 -20.32 -2.49
N ILE A 161 18.50 -20.13 -1.78
CA ILE A 161 18.27 -18.95 -0.95
C ILE A 161 18.33 -19.40 0.51
N ILE A 162 19.32 -18.96 1.26
CA ILE A 162 19.55 -19.40 2.64
C ILE A 162 19.24 -18.25 3.58
N ILE A 163 18.32 -18.46 4.53
CA ILE A 163 17.91 -17.50 5.55
C ILE A 163 18.53 -17.91 6.88
N GLN A 164 19.23 -16.99 7.53
CA GLN A 164 19.75 -17.19 8.88
C GLN A 164 19.36 -16.01 9.77
N ALA A 165 18.64 -16.26 10.85
CA ALA A 165 18.22 -15.24 11.80
C ALA A 165 18.33 -15.76 13.25
N PRO A 166 18.52 -14.88 14.24
CA PRO A 166 18.60 -15.27 15.65
C PRO A 166 17.21 -15.58 16.24
N SER A 167 16.12 -15.21 15.56
CA SER A 167 14.75 -15.48 15.99
C SER A 167 13.77 -15.61 14.82
N ILE A 168 12.55 -16.05 15.12
CA ILE A 168 11.45 -16.26 14.16
C ILE A 168 11.10 -14.96 13.42
N GLU A 169 11.19 -13.83 14.11
CA GLU A 169 10.87 -12.50 13.57
C GLU A 169 11.80 -12.12 12.42
N GLY A 170 13.10 -12.39 12.56
CA GLY A 170 14.08 -12.18 11.50
C GLY A 170 13.89 -13.15 10.33
N GLU A 171 13.50 -14.40 10.59
CA GLU A 171 13.17 -15.36 9.53
C GLU A 171 11.95 -14.91 8.72
N ILE A 172 10.88 -14.48 9.40
CA ILE A 172 9.67 -13.92 8.78
C ILE A 172 10.00 -12.65 8.00
N GLY A 173 10.81 -11.77 8.57
CA GLY A 173 11.27 -10.57 7.92
C GLY A 173 12.03 -10.85 6.63
N ALA A 174 12.97 -11.78 6.67
CA ALA A 174 13.71 -12.24 5.49
C ALA A 174 12.80 -12.87 4.43
N LEU A 175 11.85 -13.73 4.82
CA LEU A 175 10.87 -14.31 3.91
C LEU A 175 10.06 -13.24 3.19
N ARG A 176 9.62 -12.21 3.91
CA ARG A 176 8.91 -11.07 3.31
C ARG A 176 9.77 -10.30 2.31
N GLU A 177 11.04 -10.03 2.64
CA GLU A 177 11.94 -9.33 1.71
C GLU A 177 12.12 -10.15 0.41
N ILE A 178 12.24 -11.47 0.52
CA ILE A 178 12.29 -12.38 -0.63
C ILE A 178 10.99 -12.33 -1.44
N TYR A 179 9.82 -12.41 -0.78
CA TYR A 179 8.52 -12.34 -1.44
C TYR A 179 8.34 -11.04 -2.23
N ASN A 180 8.81 -9.92 -1.70
CA ASN A 180 8.67 -8.61 -2.33
C ASN A 180 9.70 -8.35 -3.45
N ASN A 181 10.78 -9.12 -3.51
CA ASN A 181 11.87 -8.92 -4.47
C ASN A 181 12.33 -10.25 -5.10
N LYS A 182 11.39 -11.13 -5.48
CA LYS A 182 11.66 -12.50 -5.96
C LYS A 182 12.76 -12.53 -7.03
N ASP A 183 12.64 -11.72 -8.08
CA ASP A 183 13.61 -11.65 -9.19
C ASP A 183 15.02 -11.28 -8.71
N TYR A 184 15.13 -10.41 -7.71
CA TYR A 184 16.41 -10.00 -7.15
C TYR A 184 17.14 -11.19 -6.52
N TYR A 185 16.42 -12.04 -5.79
CA TYR A 185 17.01 -13.23 -5.16
C TYR A 185 17.16 -14.41 -6.12
N GLU A 186 16.33 -14.54 -7.15
CA GLU A 186 16.41 -15.67 -8.10
C GLU A 186 17.63 -15.56 -9.03
N TYR A 187 18.00 -14.35 -9.46
CA TYR A 187 18.98 -14.18 -10.55
C TYR A 187 20.38 -13.69 -10.13
N ARG A 188 20.63 -13.39 -8.84
CA ARG A 188 21.91 -12.82 -8.40
C ARG A 188 22.50 -13.55 -7.22
N ASP A 189 23.81 -13.75 -7.20
CA ASP A 189 24.52 -14.31 -6.06
C ASP A 189 25.03 -13.19 -5.15
N PHE A 190 24.64 -13.20 -3.88
CA PHE A 190 25.04 -12.18 -2.91
C PHE A 190 24.70 -12.61 -1.48
N VAL A 191 25.25 -11.87 -0.52
CA VAL A 191 24.79 -11.86 0.87
C VAL A 191 24.15 -10.52 1.19
N GLU A 192 22.95 -10.56 1.76
CA GLU A 192 22.25 -9.37 2.23
C GLU A 192 22.05 -9.44 3.75
N TYR A 193 22.40 -8.35 4.41
CA TYR A 193 22.09 -8.14 5.82
C TYR A 193 20.83 -7.27 5.96
N THR A 194 19.77 -7.88 6.47
CA THR A 194 18.46 -7.24 6.66
C THR A 194 18.38 -6.55 8.02
N ASN A 195 18.92 -5.34 8.11
CA ASN A 195 18.72 -4.42 9.25
C ASN A 195 18.10 -3.11 8.77
N LYS A 196 17.10 -3.25 7.89
CA LYS A 196 16.32 -2.13 7.34
C LYS A 196 15.18 -1.79 8.29
N THR A 197 14.71 -0.54 8.27
CA THR A 197 13.55 -0.09 9.05
C THR A 197 12.31 -0.98 8.82
N ARG A 198 12.17 -1.57 7.63
CA ARG A 198 11.11 -2.56 7.31
C ARG A 198 11.09 -3.79 8.24
N MET A 199 12.23 -4.23 8.75
CA MET A 199 12.28 -5.36 9.69
C MET A 199 11.72 -4.98 11.06
N LEU A 200 11.89 -3.71 11.46
CA LEU A 200 11.27 -3.18 12.67
C LEU A 200 9.74 -3.12 12.54
N GLU A 201 9.21 -2.82 11.35
CA GLU A 201 7.76 -2.81 11.13
C GLU A 201 7.16 -4.21 11.23
N ASN A 202 7.86 -5.25 10.75
CA ASN A 202 7.43 -6.64 10.93
C ASN A 202 7.49 -7.06 12.39
N TYR A 203 8.56 -6.70 13.08
CA TYR A 203 8.69 -6.93 14.50
C TYR A 203 7.53 -6.27 15.26
N ASP A 204 7.26 -4.99 14.99
CA ASP A 204 6.13 -4.27 15.60
C ASP A 204 4.80 -4.97 15.30
N PHE A 205 4.54 -5.37 14.05
CA PHE A 205 3.32 -6.09 13.67
C PHE A 205 3.13 -7.41 14.44
N LEU A 206 4.21 -8.18 14.63
CA LEU A 206 4.18 -9.46 15.35
C LEU A 206 4.02 -9.30 16.87
N HIS A 207 4.37 -8.13 17.40
CA HIS A 207 4.34 -7.83 18.84
C HIS A 207 3.25 -6.85 19.27
N PHE A 208 2.42 -6.38 18.33
CA PHE A 208 1.29 -5.48 18.59
C PHE A 208 0.07 -6.23 19.13
N GLU A 209 -0.74 -5.60 20.00
CA GLU A 209 -2.04 -6.12 20.51
C GLU A 209 -2.02 -7.60 20.97
N ASN A 210 -1.09 -7.97 21.85
CA ASN A 210 -0.93 -9.33 22.40
C ASN A 210 -0.55 -10.42 21.39
N ARG A 211 -0.21 -10.07 20.14
CA ARG A 211 0.23 -11.03 19.12
C ARG A 211 1.54 -11.74 19.48
N SER A 212 2.37 -11.13 20.35
CA SER A 212 3.58 -11.76 20.89
C SER A 212 3.30 -13.10 21.55
N GLU A 213 2.19 -13.21 22.28
CA GLU A 213 1.81 -14.45 22.95
C GLU A 213 1.42 -15.51 21.94
N LEU A 214 0.73 -15.12 20.85
CA LEU A 214 0.30 -16.01 19.77
C LEU A 214 1.49 -16.54 18.97
N LEU A 215 2.54 -15.74 18.75
CA LEU A 215 3.70 -16.13 17.93
C LEU A 215 4.37 -17.41 18.44
N HIS A 216 4.27 -17.70 19.74
CA HIS A 216 4.88 -18.86 20.38
C HIS A 216 3.92 -20.03 20.61
N GLN A 217 2.70 -19.99 20.08
CA GLN A 217 1.71 -21.06 20.22
C GLN A 217 1.64 -21.92 18.97
N ASP A 218 1.46 -23.22 19.14
CA ASP A 218 1.12 -24.11 18.03
C ASP A 218 -0.39 -23.99 17.73
N SER A 219 -0.76 -23.01 16.88
CA SER A 219 -2.16 -22.68 16.58
C SER A 219 -2.38 -22.17 15.16
N ILE A 220 -3.62 -22.29 14.68
CA ILE A 220 -4.07 -21.73 13.38
C ILE A 220 -3.93 -20.20 13.37
N GLN A 221 -4.10 -19.55 14.52
CA GLN A 221 -3.95 -18.10 14.69
C GLN A 221 -2.50 -17.67 14.44
N THR A 222 -1.54 -18.45 14.94
CA THR A 222 -0.10 -18.24 14.73
C THR A 222 0.25 -18.37 13.25
N GLU A 223 -0.26 -19.41 12.58
CA GLU A 223 -0.07 -19.55 11.13
C GLU A 223 -0.63 -18.34 10.36
N LYS A 224 -1.87 -17.91 10.66
CA LYS A 224 -2.47 -16.72 10.04
C LYS A 224 -1.65 -15.46 10.30
N LEU A 225 -1.12 -15.28 11.51
CA LEU A 225 -0.27 -14.16 11.88
C LEU A 225 1.03 -14.15 11.06
N ILE A 226 1.73 -15.28 10.96
CA ILE A 226 2.96 -15.43 10.17
C ILE A 226 2.68 -15.16 8.69
N ARG A 227 1.59 -15.72 8.14
CA ARG A 227 1.21 -15.49 6.73
C ARG A 227 0.93 -14.02 6.44
N LYS A 228 0.24 -13.31 7.34
CA LYS A 228 0.02 -11.85 7.21
C LYS A 228 1.34 -11.08 7.29
N ALA A 229 2.23 -11.44 8.20
CA ALA A 229 3.55 -10.80 8.28
C ALA A 229 4.36 -10.95 6.98
N VAL A 230 4.26 -12.09 6.30
CA VAL A 230 4.96 -12.33 5.02
C VAL A 230 4.25 -11.70 3.82
N PHE A 231 2.95 -11.95 3.64
CA PHE A 231 2.23 -11.61 2.40
C PHE A 231 1.53 -10.25 2.41
N GLY A 232 1.29 -9.65 3.59
CA GLY A 232 0.57 -8.39 3.68
C GLY A 232 -0.03 -8.15 5.06
N ARG A 233 0.32 -7.01 5.66
CA ARG A 233 -0.15 -6.58 6.99
C ARG A 233 -1.45 -5.81 6.87
N PHE A 234 -2.43 -6.43 6.26
CA PHE A 234 -3.75 -5.85 6.07
C PHE A 234 -4.85 -6.92 6.12
N GLU A 235 -6.10 -6.47 6.17
CA GLU A 235 -7.29 -7.31 6.05
C GLU A 235 -8.24 -6.75 5.01
N GLU A 236 -8.84 -7.62 4.22
CA GLU A 236 -9.87 -7.22 3.26
C GLU A 236 -11.25 -7.37 3.91
N ILE A 237 -12.01 -6.27 3.96
CA ILE A 237 -13.39 -6.24 4.47
C ILE A 237 -14.28 -5.72 3.36
N ASN A 238 -15.21 -6.56 2.91
CA ASN A 238 -16.19 -6.18 1.90
C ASN A 238 -17.36 -5.48 2.57
N HIS A 239 -17.81 -4.40 1.96
CA HIS A 239 -18.96 -3.62 2.35
C HIS A 239 -19.91 -3.46 1.18
N THR A 240 -21.18 -3.23 1.49
CA THR A 240 -22.17 -2.81 0.51
C THR A 240 -22.91 -1.58 0.99
N VAL A 241 -23.34 -0.74 0.05
CA VAL A 241 -24.34 0.30 0.29
C VAL A 241 -25.51 0.08 -0.66
N THR A 242 -26.71 -0.02 -0.12
CA THR A 242 -27.95 -0.06 -0.91
C THR A 242 -28.60 1.32 -0.94
N ILE A 243 -28.84 1.84 -2.14
CA ILE A 243 -29.50 3.12 -2.41
C ILE A 243 -30.42 2.94 -3.62
N ASP A 244 -31.67 3.38 -3.53
CA ASP A 244 -32.67 3.28 -4.62
C ASP A 244 -32.72 1.88 -5.27
N ASP A 245 -32.74 0.85 -4.44
CA ASP A 245 -32.69 -0.57 -4.81
C ASP A 245 -31.43 -1.03 -5.58
N VAL A 246 -30.43 -0.15 -5.73
CA VAL A 246 -29.11 -0.47 -6.27
C VAL A 246 -28.16 -0.85 -5.14
N ILE A 247 -27.43 -1.96 -5.31
CA ILE A 247 -26.39 -2.40 -4.38
C ILE A 247 -25.02 -2.05 -4.96
N LEU A 248 -24.33 -1.11 -4.32
CA LEU A 248 -22.96 -0.72 -4.66
C LEU A 248 -21.98 -1.43 -3.72
N ARG A 249 -20.82 -1.83 -4.25
CA ARG A 249 -19.78 -2.52 -3.48
C ARG A 249 -18.59 -1.61 -3.24
N PHE A 250 -18.03 -1.72 -2.06
CA PHE A 250 -16.73 -1.14 -1.74
C PHE A 250 -15.98 -2.04 -0.78
N ARG A 251 -14.65 -2.04 -0.84
CA ARG A 251 -13.79 -2.93 -0.06
C ARG A 251 -12.79 -2.09 0.72
N ASN A 252 -12.75 -2.27 2.03
CA ASN A 252 -11.67 -1.74 2.86
C ASN A 252 -10.50 -2.73 2.83
N ILE A 253 -9.32 -2.25 2.45
CA ILE A 253 -8.05 -2.94 2.69
C ILE A 253 -7.45 -2.32 3.96
N ARG A 254 -7.80 -2.91 5.10
CA ARG A 254 -7.55 -2.33 6.41
C ARG A 254 -6.12 -2.59 6.81
N SER A 255 -5.32 -1.54 6.99
CA SER A 255 -3.98 -1.70 7.55
C SER A 255 -4.02 -2.30 8.96
N LEU A 256 -3.13 -3.26 9.21
CA LEU A 256 -2.85 -3.82 10.54
C LEU A 256 -1.54 -3.30 11.13
N VAL A 257 -0.93 -2.29 10.50
CA VAL A 257 0.26 -1.58 10.99
C VAL A 257 -0.13 -0.75 12.22
N SER A 258 0.70 -0.77 13.26
CA SER A 258 0.39 -0.04 14.49
C SER A 258 0.45 1.47 14.33
N ASP A 259 -0.24 2.19 15.21
CA ASP A 259 -0.16 3.66 15.30
C ASP A 259 1.25 4.17 15.51
N LYS A 260 2.12 3.40 16.20
CA LYS A 260 3.51 3.80 16.41
C LYS A 260 4.27 3.91 15.09
N ILE A 261 4.10 2.92 14.22
CA ILE A 261 4.74 2.91 12.89
C ILE A 261 4.09 3.96 11.99
N ARG A 262 2.76 4.09 11.99
CA ARG A 262 2.05 5.13 11.23
C ARG A 262 2.53 6.52 11.61
N ASN A 263 2.60 6.83 12.89
CA ASN A 263 3.09 8.12 13.40
C ASN A 263 4.58 8.32 13.12
N PHE A 264 5.40 7.27 13.12
CA PHE A 264 6.82 7.38 12.84
C PHE A 264 7.10 7.82 11.39
N TYR A 265 6.27 7.37 10.45
CA TYR A 265 6.37 7.72 9.03
C TYR A 265 5.44 8.84 8.60
N ASP A 266 4.79 9.51 9.56
CA ASP A 266 3.81 10.57 9.30
C ASP A 266 2.69 10.14 8.32
N ILE A 267 2.27 8.87 8.40
CA ILE A 267 1.21 8.30 7.56
C ILE A 267 -0.13 8.94 7.93
N THR A 268 -0.80 9.53 6.94
CA THR A 268 -2.09 10.17 7.11
C THR A 268 -3.19 9.20 7.55
N SER A 269 -4.09 9.66 8.42
CA SER A 269 -5.32 8.94 8.79
C SER A 269 -6.48 9.20 7.81
N ILE A 270 -6.25 10.02 6.77
CA ILE A 270 -7.22 10.30 5.71
C ILE A 270 -7.36 9.04 4.84
N PRO A 271 -8.58 8.49 4.65
CA PRO A 271 -8.79 7.33 3.80
C PRO A 271 -8.36 7.58 2.35
N VAL A 272 -7.73 6.58 1.74
CA VAL A 272 -7.34 6.58 0.32
C VAL A 272 -8.34 5.75 -0.46
N VAL A 273 -9.15 6.39 -1.30
CA VAL A 273 -10.24 5.77 -2.05
C VAL A 273 -9.85 5.63 -3.52
N PHE A 274 -10.04 4.43 -4.08
CA PHE A 274 -9.68 4.04 -5.43
C PHE A 274 -10.93 3.78 -6.28
N GLY A 275 -11.04 4.45 -7.43
CA GLY A 275 -12.11 4.23 -8.41
C GLY A 275 -11.57 3.78 -9.77
N GLY A 276 -12.11 2.68 -10.29
CA GLY A 276 -11.76 2.12 -11.60
C GLY A 276 -12.45 2.83 -12.78
N GLY A 277 -12.06 2.48 -14.00
CA GLY A 277 -12.62 2.99 -15.26
C GLY A 277 -13.84 2.23 -15.75
N LEU A 278 -14.20 2.44 -17.03
CA LEU A 278 -15.21 1.58 -17.70
C LEU A 278 -14.71 0.14 -17.78
N TRP A 279 -15.63 -0.83 -17.64
CA TRP A 279 -15.33 -2.28 -17.62
C TRP A 279 -14.28 -2.68 -16.58
N SER A 280 -14.08 -1.86 -15.55
CA SER A 280 -13.29 -2.19 -14.37
C SER A 280 -14.16 -2.87 -13.32
N ASP A 281 -13.53 -3.53 -12.36
CA ASP A 281 -14.18 -4.12 -11.19
C ASP A 281 -13.54 -3.59 -9.90
N ILE A 282 -14.07 -4.04 -8.76
CA ILE A 282 -13.54 -3.68 -7.43
C ILE A 282 -12.05 -4.01 -7.22
N ASP A 283 -11.43 -4.88 -8.03
CA ASP A 283 -10.05 -5.34 -7.87
C ASP A 283 -9.04 -4.62 -8.78
N SER A 284 -9.51 -3.68 -9.60
CA SER A 284 -8.67 -2.99 -10.61
C SER A 284 -7.47 -2.23 -9.98
N TRP A 285 -7.62 -1.72 -8.76
CA TRP A 285 -6.55 -1.05 -7.99
C TRP A 285 -5.93 -1.92 -6.88
N LYS A 286 -6.24 -3.22 -6.82
CA LYS A 286 -5.89 -4.09 -5.67
C LYS A 286 -4.40 -4.08 -5.35
N ASP A 287 -3.53 -4.14 -6.36
CA ASP A 287 -2.07 -4.18 -6.17
C ASP A 287 -1.57 -2.93 -5.42
N LEU A 288 -2.00 -1.73 -5.85
CA LEU A 288 -1.58 -0.49 -5.20
C LEU A 288 -2.25 -0.31 -3.83
N ALA A 289 -3.56 -0.54 -3.72
CA ALA A 289 -4.29 -0.42 -2.46
C ALA A 289 -3.73 -1.36 -1.39
N SER A 290 -3.34 -2.59 -1.76
CA SER A 290 -2.69 -3.55 -0.85
C SER A 290 -1.33 -3.05 -0.38
N LYS A 291 -0.49 -2.53 -1.28
CA LYS A 291 0.82 -1.96 -0.92
C LYS A 291 0.70 -0.76 0.02
N LEU A 292 -0.22 0.16 -0.24
CA LEU A 292 -0.46 1.30 0.64
C LEU A 292 -0.94 0.85 2.02
N SER A 293 -1.84 -0.13 2.08
CA SER A 293 -2.36 -0.65 3.35
C SER A 293 -1.30 -1.36 4.16
N ASP A 294 -0.43 -2.08 3.47
CA ASP A 294 0.74 -2.73 4.04
C ASP A 294 1.82 -1.73 4.54
N GLU A 295 1.83 -0.51 4.00
CA GLU A 295 2.62 0.64 4.46
C GLU A 295 1.97 1.42 5.62
N GLY A 296 0.67 1.25 5.86
CA GLY A 296 -0.05 1.88 6.98
C GLY A 296 -1.29 2.69 6.61
N TYR A 297 -1.55 2.92 5.31
CA TYR A 297 -2.69 3.71 4.86
C TYR A 297 -4.01 2.96 5.02
N ASP A 298 -5.12 3.67 5.24
CA ASP A 298 -6.46 3.09 5.21
C ASP A 298 -7.01 3.17 3.78
N SER A 299 -6.87 2.07 3.02
CA SER A 299 -7.22 2.06 1.60
C SER A 299 -8.62 1.48 1.37
N TRP A 300 -9.35 2.08 0.44
CA TRP A 300 -10.71 1.71 0.08
C TRP A 300 -10.82 1.60 -1.43
N MET A 301 -11.45 0.54 -1.94
CA MET A 301 -11.74 0.40 -3.37
C MET A 301 -13.24 0.50 -3.56
N ILE A 302 -13.68 1.30 -4.51
CA ILE A 302 -15.09 1.46 -4.87
C ILE A 302 -15.34 0.91 -6.27
N GLU A 303 -16.51 0.32 -6.46
CA GLU A 303 -16.95 -0.16 -7.77
C GLU A 303 -18.05 0.76 -8.29
N LEU A 304 -17.63 1.74 -9.12
CA LEU A 304 -18.55 2.73 -9.73
C LEU A 304 -19.32 2.16 -10.91
N THR A 305 -18.71 1.22 -11.63
CA THR A 305 -19.29 0.58 -12.81
C THR A 305 -19.04 -0.91 -12.73
N GLY A 306 -20.06 -1.70 -13.04
CA GLY A 306 -19.97 -3.16 -13.12
C GLY A 306 -20.01 -3.89 -11.77
N GLY A 307 -19.68 -5.17 -11.77
CA GLY A 307 -19.78 -6.07 -10.63
C GLY A 307 -21.16 -6.75 -10.49
N PRO A 308 -21.34 -7.77 -9.62
CA PRO A 308 -22.54 -8.62 -9.60
C PRO A 308 -23.90 -7.91 -9.38
N GLY A 309 -23.91 -6.67 -8.88
CA GLY A 309 -25.11 -5.85 -8.72
C GLY A 309 -25.41 -4.92 -9.90
N GLN A 310 -24.51 -4.86 -10.89
CA GLN A 310 -24.58 -4.00 -12.07
C GLN A 310 -24.26 -4.76 -13.38
N ASP A 311 -23.59 -5.92 -13.33
CA ASP A 311 -23.20 -6.76 -14.48
C ASP A 311 -24.28 -7.78 -14.89
N CYS A 312 -25.56 -7.41 -14.79
CA CYS A 312 -26.66 -8.31 -15.13
C CYS A 312 -27.67 -7.66 -16.07
N ASP A 313 -28.28 -8.47 -16.95
CA ASP A 313 -29.20 -7.92 -17.97
C ASP A 313 -30.51 -7.38 -17.33
N ASP A 314 -30.81 -7.79 -16.10
CA ASP A 314 -31.94 -7.30 -15.29
C ASP A 314 -31.52 -6.25 -14.24
N CYS A 315 -30.25 -5.81 -14.26
CA CYS A 315 -29.74 -4.78 -13.35
C CYS A 315 -30.18 -3.39 -13.82
N ILE A 316 -30.03 -2.39 -12.95
CA ILE A 316 -30.30 -0.99 -13.31
C ILE A 316 -29.48 -0.61 -14.55
N ASN A 317 -30.14 -0.08 -15.59
CA ASN A 317 -29.47 0.44 -16.79
C ASN A 317 -29.04 1.88 -16.52
N TYR A 318 -28.03 2.05 -15.65
CA TYR A 318 -27.59 3.34 -15.14
C TYR A 318 -26.90 4.19 -16.22
N ASP A 319 -26.87 5.50 -16.03
CA ASP A 319 -26.22 6.45 -16.93
C ASP A 319 -25.10 7.23 -16.22
N PHE A 320 -24.48 8.20 -16.89
CA PHE A 320 -23.41 9.01 -16.28
C PHE A 320 -23.92 9.94 -15.16
N ASP A 321 -25.18 10.37 -15.21
CA ASP A 321 -25.77 11.19 -14.14
C ASP A 321 -26.01 10.33 -12.90
N ASP A 322 -26.46 9.08 -13.03
CA ASP A 322 -26.53 8.13 -11.91
C ASP A 322 -25.18 7.97 -11.20
N LEU A 323 -24.09 7.89 -11.97
CA LEU A 323 -22.74 7.80 -11.42
C LEU A 323 -22.37 9.04 -10.60
N THR A 324 -22.66 10.24 -11.12
CA THR A 324 -22.23 11.51 -10.53
C THR A 324 -23.15 12.03 -9.43
N ASP A 325 -24.44 11.74 -9.50
CA ASP A 325 -25.48 12.28 -8.61
C ASP A 325 -25.88 11.32 -7.50
N THR A 326 -25.68 10.01 -7.70
CA THR A 326 -26.13 8.97 -6.78
C THR A 326 -24.97 8.08 -6.32
N PHE A 327 -24.32 7.35 -7.23
CA PHE A 327 -23.40 6.28 -6.84
C PHE A 327 -22.13 6.80 -6.18
N PHE A 328 -21.49 7.80 -6.79
CA PHE A 328 -20.29 8.39 -6.22
C PHE A 328 -20.57 9.06 -4.86
N PRO A 329 -21.57 9.96 -4.72
CA PRO A 329 -21.91 10.52 -3.41
C PRO A 329 -22.27 9.48 -2.35
N ALA A 330 -23.01 8.43 -2.71
CA ALA A 330 -23.38 7.36 -1.77
C ALA A 330 -22.16 6.59 -1.27
N MET A 331 -21.22 6.23 -2.15
CA MET A 331 -20.01 5.52 -1.75
C MET A 331 -19.05 6.39 -0.95
N ILE A 332 -18.81 7.64 -1.37
CA ILE A 332 -17.95 8.56 -0.62
C ILE A 332 -18.58 8.89 0.74
N GLY A 333 -19.87 9.22 0.79
CA GLY A 333 -20.59 9.49 2.03
C GLY A 333 -20.60 8.28 2.98
N SER A 334 -20.71 7.06 2.45
CA SER A 334 -20.63 5.83 3.25
C SER A 334 -19.26 5.66 3.89
N ILE A 335 -18.18 5.87 3.13
CA ILE A 335 -16.80 5.78 3.65
C ILE A 335 -16.55 6.88 4.69
N GLN A 336 -16.99 8.11 4.44
CA GLN A 336 -16.87 9.22 5.39
C GLN A 336 -17.59 8.91 6.71
N ASN A 337 -18.79 8.33 6.64
CA ASN A 337 -19.56 7.88 7.79
C ASN A 337 -18.85 6.76 8.58
N LEU A 338 -18.37 5.71 7.89
CA LEU A 338 -17.66 4.59 8.53
C LEU A 338 -16.33 5.01 9.17
N LYS A 339 -15.66 6.02 8.61
CA LYS A 339 -14.36 6.51 9.09
C LYS A 339 -14.44 7.69 10.03
N ASN A 340 -15.63 8.28 10.20
CA ASN A 340 -15.80 9.55 10.88
C ASN A 340 -14.79 10.61 10.39
N ASN A 341 -14.60 10.68 9.07
CA ASN A 341 -13.67 11.60 8.42
C ASN A 341 -14.35 12.25 7.22
N SER A 342 -14.43 13.57 7.21
CA SER A 342 -15.09 14.32 6.14
C SER A 342 -14.23 14.48 4.88
N ASN A 343 -12.95 14.12 4.91
CA ASN A 343 -12.03 14.25 3.80
C ASN A 343 -11.50 12.88 3.37
N ILE A 344 -11.24 12.73 2.08
CA ILE A 344 -10.55 11.57 1.51
C ILE A 344 -9.44 12.00 0.55
N ILE A 345 -8.52 11.08 0.28
CA ILE A 345 -7.63 11.10 -0.89
C ILE A 345 -8.31 10.22 -1.93
N TYR A 346 -8.59 10.75 -3.12
CA TYR A 346 -9.24 9.99 -4.19
C TYR A 346 -8.27 9.74 -5.35
N ILE A 347 -8.20 8.50 -5.80
CA ILE A 347 -7.40 8.05 -6.94
C ILE A 347 -8.35 7.42 -7.96
N GLY A 348 -8.58 8.11 -9.07
CA GLY A 348 -9.44 7.66 -10.15
C GLY A 348 -8.64 7.32 -11.39
N HIS A 349 -9.03 6.27 -12.10
CA HIS A 349 -8.59 6.01 -13.48
C HIS A 349 -9.77 6.13 -14.43
N SER A 350 -9.56 6.74 -15.60
CA SER A 350 -10.57 6.78 -16.67
C SER A 350 -11.91 7.32 -16.17
N ASN A 351 -13.01 6.60 -16.40
CA ASN A 351 -14.34 6.97 -15.89
C ASN A 351 -14.37 7.20 -14.38
N GLY A 352 -13.60 6.46 -13.57
CA GLY A 352 -13.55 6.68 -12.12
C GLY A 352 -13.02 8.08 -11.75
N ALA A 353 -12.12 8.65 -12.55
CA ALA A 353 -11.70 10.04 -12.39
C ALA A 353 -12.73 11.02 -12.96
N ARG A 354 -13.29 10.73 -14.15
CA ARG A 354 -14.31 11.58 -14.79
C ARG A 354 -15.54 11.74 -13.91
N THR A 355 -16.06 10.64 -13.36
CA THR A 355 -17.20 10.63 -12.43
C THR A 355 -16.90 11.43 -11.17
N ALA A 356 -15.71 11.29 -10.58
CA ALA A 356 -15.34 12.04 -9.39
C ALA A 356 -15.32 13.56 -9.67
N ILE A 357 -14.69 13.98 -10.77
CA ILE A 357 -14.65 15.40 -11.16
C ILE A 357 -16.06 15.91 -11.46
N GLY A 358 -16.87 15.18 -12.24
CA GLY A 358 -18.25 15.56 -12.55
C GLY A 358 -19.13 15.69 -11.32
N SER A 359 -18.98 14.80 -10.34
CA SER A 359 -19.69 14.91 -9.04
C SER A 359 -19.22 16.11 -8.23
N LEU A 360 -17.90 16.38 -8.20
CA LEU A 360 -17.33 17.54 -7.51
C LEU A 360 -17.78 18.87 -8.13
N GLU A 361 -17.87 19.00 -9.44
CA GLU A 361 -18.39 20.22 -10.09
C GLU A 361 -19.81 20.58 -9.61
N LYS A 362 -20.63 19.56 -9.36
CA LYS A 362 -22.00 19.71 -8.85
C LYS A 362 -22.04 19.99 -7.34
N TYR A 363 -21.21 19.30 -6.55
CA TYR A 363 -21.42 19.17 -5.10
C TYR A 363 -20.22 19.54 -4.21
N GLU A 364 -19.06 19.94 -4.75
CA GLU A 364 -17.88 20.25 -3.93
C GLU A 364 -18.17 21.34 -2.88
N ASN A 365 -18.88 22.39 -3.24
CA ASN A 365 -19.13 23.54 -2.35
C ASN A 365 -20.39 23.40 -1.49
N THR A 366 -21.33 22.55 -1.91
CA THR A 366 -22.64 22.38 -1.28
C THR A 366 -22.73 21.10 -0.45
N GLY A 367 -21.92 20.09 -0.77
CA GLY A 367 -22.13 18.72 -0.32
C GLY A 367 -23.31 18.09 -1.07
N LYS A 368 -23.59 16.82 -0.77
CA LYS A 368 -24.77 16.11 -1.29
C LYS A 368 -25.45 15.35 -0.16
N GLU A 369 -26.68 15.73 0.14
CA GLU A 369 -27.58 14.88 0.92
C GLU A 369 -27.94 13.67 0.06
N VAL A 370 -27.52 12.49 0.50
CA VAL A 370 -27.79 11.22 -0.17
C VAL A 370 -29.07 10.61 0.41
N GLY A 371 -29.28 10.76 1.72
CA GLY A 371 -30.47 10.29 2.41
C GLY A 371 -30.26 8.94 3.10
N ILE A 372 -31.35 8.20 3.28
CA ILE A 372 -31.37 6.93 4.00
C ILE A 372 -30.87 5.82 3.08
N VAL A 373 -29.76 5.18 3.47
CA VAL A 373 -29.17 4.04 2.78
C VAL A 373 -29.06 2.84 3.72
N LYS A 374 -28.73 1.66 3.19
CA LYS A 374 -28.33 0.50 4.01
C LYS A 374 -26.86 0.17 3.80
N ILE A 375 -26.02 0.37 4.81
CA ILE A 375 -24.61 -0.07 4.83
C ILE A 375 -24.52 -1.39 5.59
N ASP A 376 -24.11 -2.47 4.94
CA ASP A 376 -24.01 -3.81 5.56
C ASP A 376 -25.27 -4.23 6.33
N ASN A 377 -26.44 -3.97 5.75
CA ASN A 377 -27.78 -4.16 6.34
C ASN A 377 -28.14 -3.22 7.51
N GLN A 378 -27.32 -2.23 7.82
CA GLN A 378 -27.63 -1.18 8.80
C GLN A 378 -28.19 0.05 8.09
N THR A 379 -29.39 0.46 8.46
CA THR A 379 -30.00 1.69 7.94
C THR A 379 -29.35 2.91 8.57
N VAL A 380 -28.77 3.77 7.74
CA VAL A 380 -28.08 4.98 8.15
C VAL A 380 -28.44 6.13 7.21
N ASN A 381 -28.57 7.33 7.75
CA ASN A 381 -28.70 8.54 6.94
C ASN A 381 -27.30 9.06 6.64
N ILE A 382 -26.93 9.18 5.36
CA ILE A 382 -25.60 9.64 4.95
C ILE A 382 -25.68 10.86 4.04
N SER A 383 -24.60 11.64 4.07
CA SER A 383 -24.37 12.79 3.21
C SER A 383 -22.91 12.78 2.78
N MET A 384 -22.63 13.16 1.53
CA MET A 384 -21.27 13.50 1.12
C MET A 384 -20.95 14.92 1.60
N ALA A 385 -19.88 15.06 2.38
CA ALA A 385 -19.46 16.33 2.95
C ALA A 385 -19.10 17.37 1.87
N LYS A 386 -19.11 18.66 2.25
CA LYS A 386 -18.51 19.74 1.47
C LYS A 386 -17.00 19.54 1.39
N LYS A 387 -16.42 19.81 0.22
CA LYS A 387 -15.01 19.59 -0.12
C LYS A 387 -14.57 18.18 0.29
N PRO A 388 -15.25 17.12 -0.20
CA PRO A 388 -15.07 15.78 0.32
C PRO A 388 -13.69 15.20 -0.02
N ILE A 389 -13.03 15.72 -1.05
CA ILE A 389 -11.73 15.27 -1.53
C ILE A 389 -10.67 16.33 -1.22
N LYS A 390 -9.64 15.95 -0.45
CA LYS A 390 -8.47 16.80 -0.18
C LYS A 390 -7.42 16.70 -1.27
N THR A 391 -7.18 15.47 -1.73
CA THR A 391 -6.19 15.14 -2.77
C THR A 391 -6.89 14.33 -3.85
N LEU A 392 -6.80 14.78 -5.10
CA LEU A 392 -7.26 14.02 -6.26
C LEU A 392 -6.07 13.60 -7.11
N VAL A 393 -5.99 12.31 -7.42
CA VAL A 393 -5.13 11.78 -8.48
C VAL A 393 -6.03 11.27 -9.61
N ALA A 394 -5.86 11.81 -10.81
CA ALA A 394 -6.58 11.39 -12.00
C ALA A 394 -5.60 10.78 -13.01
N ALA A 395 -5.77 9.51 -13.36
CA ALA A 395 -4.93 8.82 -14.35
C ALA A 395 -5.75 8.50 -15.61
N GLY A 396 -5.27 8.91 -16.79
CA GLY A 396 -5.96 8.64 -18.06
C GLY A 396 -7.39 9.15 -18.06
N VAL A 397 -7.65 10.40 -17.67
CA VAL A 397 -9.01 10.88 -17.43
C VAL A 397 -9.63 11.50 -18.70
N PRO A 398 -10.76 10.98 -19.23
CA PRO A 398 -11.39 11.54 -20.43
C PRO A 398 -12.08 12.89 -20.15
N GLY A 399 -11.85 13.86 -21.03
CA GLY A 399 -12.46 15.20 -21.04
C GLY A 399 -13.61 15.32 -22.04
N SER A 400 -13.73 16.43 -22.75
CA SER A 400 -14.74 16.58 -23.83
C SER A 400 -14.38 15.82 -25.12
N PHE A 401 -13.35 14.98 -25.10
CA PHE A 401 -12.83 14.28 -26.28
C PHE A 401 -12.35 15.27 -27.36
N GLU A 402 -11.74 16.38 -26.94
CA GLU A 402 -11.15 17.39 -27.83
C GLU A 402 -9.85 16.87 -28.48
N GLY A 403 -9.63 17.30 -29.73
CA GLY A 403 -8.45 16.92 -30.51
C GLY A 403 -8.46 15.49 -31.08
N GLN A 404 -9.62 14.82 -31.13
CA GLN A 404 -9.71 13.38 -31.44
C GLN A 404 -9.92 13.00 -32.91
N GLU A 405 -9.93 13.97 -33.84
CA GLU A 405 -10.30 13.74 -35.25
C GLU A 405 -9.43 12.72 -36.02
N ILE A 406 -8.31 12.26 -35.47
CA ILE A 406 -7.30 11.48 -36.20
C ILE A 406 -7.21 10.00 -35.75
N TYR A 407 -7.93 9.55 -34.71
CA TYR A 407 -7.64 8.24 -34.11
C TYR A 407 -8.55 7.08 -34.54
N PRO A 408 -8.00 5.88 -34.79
CA PRO A 408 -8.77 4.72 -35.25
C PRO A 408 -9.88 4.27 -34.30
N VAL A 409 -9.64 4.25 -32.98
CA VAL A 409 -10.65 3.83 -31.99
C VAL A 409 -11.81 4.83 -31.92
N TYR A 410 -11.49 6.13 -31.87
CA TYR A 410 -12.49 7.20 -31.94
C TYR A 410 -13.31 7.12 -33.22
N THR A 411 -12.64 7.02 -34.37
CA THR A 411 -13.28 6.89 -35.69
C THR A 411 -14.17 5.65 -35.76
N LEU A 412 -13.71 4.53 -35.17
CA LEU A 412 -14.49 3.31 -35.08
C LEU A 412 -15.76 3.52 -34.25
N ILE A 413 -15.65 4.08 -33.04
CA ILE A 413 -16.79 4.37 -32.15
C ILE A 413 -17.76 5.33 -32.85
N LYS A 414 -17.27 6.41 -33.45
CA LYS A 414 -18.06 7.41 -34.19
C LYS A 414 -18.85 6.78 -35.34
N ASN A 415 -18.20 5.97 -36.16
CA ASN A 415 -18.82 5.39 -37.36
C ASN A 415 -19.79 4.26 -37.06
N THR A 416 -19.64 3.59 -35.92
CA THR A 416 -20.31 2.31 -35.69
C THR A 416 -21.06 2.20 -34.37
N GLY A 417 -20.89 3.17 -33.46
CA GLY A 417 -21.48 3.16 -32.13
C GLY A 417 -23.00 3.12 -32.18
N ILE A 418 -23.65 3.92 -33.03
CA ILE A 418 -25.11 3.90 -33.18
C ILE A 418 -25.63 2.54 -33.64
N ASN A 419 -24.93 1.88 -34.58
CA ASN A 419 -25.30 0.55 -35.04
C ASN A 419 -25.11 -0.49 -33.94
N THR A 420 -24.06 -0.35 -33.14
CA THR A 420 -23.79 -1.21 -31.97
C THR A 420 -24.86 -1.03 -30.90
N ILE A 421 -25.22 0.20 -30.56
CA ILE A 421 -26.27 0.52 -29.58
C ILE A 421 -27.61 -0.05 -30.04
N ASN A 422 -27.99 0.20 -31.31
CA ASN A 422 -29.21 -0.34 -31.89
C ASN A 422 -29.21 -1.88 -31.91
N TYR A 423 -28.10 -2.51 -32.27
CA TYR A 423 -27.96 -3.96 -32.28
C TYR A 423 -28.10 -4.58 -30.88
N LEU A 424 -27.45 -4.00 -29.87
CA LEU A 424 -27.53 -4.48 -28.49
C LEU A 424 -28.93 -4.24 -27.90
N SER A 425 -29.52 -3.07 -28.15
CA SER A 425 -30.89 -2.74 -27.74
C SER A 425 -31.93 -3.70 -28.38
N ASN A 426 -31.81 -4.00 -29.68
CA ASN A 426 -32.67 -4.96 -30.38
C ASN A 426 -32.53 -6.40 -29.84
N LYS A 427 -31.46 -6.70 -29.12
CA LYS A 427 -31.25 -7.97 -28.41
C LYS A 427 -31.71 -7.95 -26.96
N ASN A 428 -32.39 -6.88 -26.53
CA ASN A 428 -32.76 -6.62 -25.15
C ASN A 428 -31.57 -6.68 -24.18
N LYS A 429 -30.38 -6.27 -24.64
CA LYS A 429 -29.19 -6.17 -23.78
C LYS A 429 -29.15 -4.78 -23.16
N THR A 430 -29.24 -4.74 -21.84
CA THR A 430 -29.09 -3.52 -21.05
C THR A 430 -27.65 -3.31 -20.59
N HIS A 431 -26.80 -4.34 -20.68
CA HIS A 431 -25.40 -4.30 -20.25
C HIS A 431 -24.49 -4.96 -21.29
N THR A 432 -23.29 -4.41 -21.45
CA THR A 432 -22.37 -4.81 -22.52
C THR A 432 -20.92 -4.87 -22.03
N THR A 433 -20.23 -5.92 -22.47
CA THR A 433 -18.77 -6.02 -22.40
C THR A 433 -18.12 -5.17 -23.49
N ILE A 434 -16.83 -4.86 -23.32
CA ILE A 434 -16.03 -4.20 -24.36
C ILE A 434 -15.96 -5.05 -25.64
N ILE A 435 -15.98 -6.38 -25.52
CA ILE A 435 -15.92 -7.31 -26.65
C ILE A 435 -17.23 -7.30 -27.41
N GLU A 436 -18.37 -7.09 -26.75
CA GLU A 436 -19.64 -6.97 -27.47
C GLU A 436 -19.71 -5.65 -28.26
N ILE A 437 -19.08 -4.59 -27.75
CA ILE A 437 -18.95 -3.31 -28.47
C ILE A 437 -17.98 -3.40 -29.64
N ILE A 438 -16.85 -4.11 -29.50
CA ILE A 438 -15.88 -4.28 -30.58
C ILE A 438 -16.32 -5.39 -31.55
N GLY A 439 -16.94 -6.45 -31.02
CA GLY A 439 -17.32 -7.67 -31.73
C GLY A 439 -18.61 -7.53 -32.54
N SER A 440 -19.49 -6.57 -32.18
CA SER A 440 -20.51 -6.08 -33.12
C SER A 440 -19.90 -5.49 -34.39
N LEU A 441 -18.61 -5.12 -34.36
CA LEU A 441 -17.88 -4.46 -35.44
C LEU A 441 -16.96 -5.42 -36.19
N LEU A 442 -16.33 -6.35 -35.47
CA LEU A 442 -15.34 -7.29 -36.01
C LEU A 442 -15.55 -8.68 -35.41
N TYR A 443 -16.00 -9.60 -36.25
CA TYR A 443 -16.31 -11.00 -35.92
C TYR A 443 -15.04 -11.80 -35.58
N GLN A 444 -14.38 -11.56 -34.43
CA GLN A 444 -13.23 -12.38 -34.00
C GLN A 444 -13.17 -12.66 -32.49
N ASN A 445 -12.61 -13.84 -32.18
CA ASN A 445 -12.43 -14.44 -30.86
C ASN A 445 -11.40 -13.65 -30.02
N ILE A 446 -11.86 -12.58 -29.36
CA ILE A 446 -11.07 -11.83 -28.38
C ILE A 446 -11.34 -12.39 -26.97
N ASN A 447 -10.28 -12.43 -26.16
CA ASN A 447 -10.24 -13.01 -24.81
C ASN A 447 -11.32 -12.42 -23.90
N LYS A 448 -12.14 -13.26 -23.25
CA LYS A 448 -13.38 -12.88 -22.55
C LYS A 448 -13.12 -12.08 -21.27
N ASN A 449 -13.06 -10.75 -21.35
CA ASN A 449 -13.38 -9.93 -20.19
C ASN A 449 -14.89 -10.07 -19.91
N THR A 450 -15.25 -10.44 -18.68
CA THR A 450 -16.65 -10.64 -18.28
C THR A 450 -17.31 -9.38 -17.73
N SER A 451 -16.53 -8.35 -17.37
CA SER A 451 -17.07 -7.10 -16.82
C SER A 451 -17.92 -6.39 -17.86
N LYS A 452 -19.09 -5.92 -17.45
CA LYS A 452 -20.02 -5.18 -18.28
C LYS A 452 -20.13 -3.74 -17.79
N ILE A 453 -20.73 -2.89 -18.62
CA ILE A 453 -21.28 -1.61 -18.21
C ILE A 453 -22.70 -1.50 -18.76
N SER A 454 -23.51 -0.63 -18.18
CA SER A 454 -24.84 -0.32 -18.73
C SER A 454 -24.74 0.25 -20.14
N LEU A 455 -25.72 -0.10 -20.97
CA LEU A 455 -25.83 0.39 -22.34
C LEU A 455 -26.15 1.89 -22.36
N ASN A 456 -26.87 2.39 -21.35
CA ASN A 456 -27.13 3.83 -21.19
C ASN A 456 -25.82 4.62 -20.94
N LEU A 457 -24.94 4.13 -20.06
CA LEU A 457 -23.64 4.76 -19.85
C LEU A 457 -22.79 4.72 -21.14
N TRP A 458 -22.79 3.59 -21.85
CA TRP A 458 -22.11 3.51 -23.14
C TRP A 458 -22.69 4.51 -24.15
N ASN A 459 -24.02 4.67 -24.19
CA ASN A 459 -24.68 5.67 -25.03
C ASN A 459 -24.25 7.09 -24.66
N ASN A 460 -24.15 7.45 -23.37
CA ASN A 460 -23.60 8.76 -22.97
C ASN A 460 -22.18 8.97 -23.50
N TYR A 461 -21.31 7.96 -23.38
CA TYR A 461 -19.95 8.06 -23.89
C TYR A 461 -19.90 8.20 -25.42
N PHE A 462 -20.75 7.47 -26.14
CA PHE A 462 -20.92 7.65 -27.58
C PHE A 462 -21.38 9.08 -27.92
N ASP A 463 -22.31 9.63 -27.14
CA ASP A 463 -22.79 10.99 -27.32
C ASP A 463 -21.70 12.02 -27.02
N PHE A 464 -20.94 11.87 -25.92
CA PHE A 464 -19.81 12.74 -25.58
C PHE A 464 -18.76 12.76 -26.69
N ILE A 465 -18.39 11.58 -27.20
CA ILE A 465 -17.44 11.40 -28.30
C ILE A 465 -17.92 12.12 -29.58
N ASN A 466 -19.23 12.11 -29.86
CA ASN A 466 -19.78 12.71 -31.09
C ASN A 466 -20.24 14.16 -30.96
N SER A 467 -20.34 14.65 -29.72
CA SER A 467 -20.88 15.95 -29.40
C SER A 467 -19.79 17.00 -29.44
N SER A 468 -19.98 18.05 -30.25
CA SER A 468 -19.17 19.27 -30.14
C SER A 468 -19.60 20.17 -28.99
N VAL A 469 -20.60 19.76 -28.20
CA VAL A 469 -21.15 20.52 -27.07
C VAL A 469 -20.89 19.88 -25.71
N ASP A 470 -20.22 18.72 -25.65
CA ASP A 470 -19.75 18.20 -24.37
C ASP A 470 -18.75 19.19 -23.77
N LYS A 471 -18.97 19.57 -22.51
CA LYS A 471 -18.17 20.61 -21.87
C LYS A 471 -16.98 19.95 -21.19
N GLN A 472 -15.80 20.48 -21.49
CA GLN A 472 -14.59 20.07 -20.81
C GLN A 472 -14.71 20.25 -19.29
N ILE A 473 -14.58 19.14 -18.55
CA ILE A 473 -14.65 19.08 -17.09
C ILE A 473 -13.39 19.67 -16.44
N GLY A 474 -13.47 19.97 -15.15
CA GLY A 474 -12.35 20.37 -14.30
C GLY A 474 -12.56 21.65 -13.51
N ASN A 475 -13.75 22.27 -13.53
CA ASN A 475 -14.03 23.51 -12.80
C ASN A 475 -14.28 23.26 -11.30
N ILE A 476 -13.26 22.75 -10.62
CA ILE A 476 -13.25 22.36 -9.20
C ILE A 476 -12.04 22.96 -8.47
N SER A 477 -12.09 23.03 -7.13
CA SER A 477 -11.03 23.61 -6.31
C SER A 477 -10.51 22.65 -5.23
N LEU A 478 -9.31 22.13 -5.46
CA LEU A 478 -8.66 21.13 -4.63
C LEU A 478 -7.43 21.67 -3.90
N HIS A 479 -6.99 20.99 -2.84
CA HIS A 479 -5.72 21.32 -2.20
C HIS A 479 -4.53 20.70 -2.96
N ASN A 480 -4.63 19.42 -3.28
CA ASN A 480 -3.65 18.67 -4.04
C ASN A 480 -4.30 18.04 -5.27
N PHE A 481 -3.70 18.22 -6.45
CA PHE A 481 -4.15 17.62 -7.68
C PHE A 481 -2.98 17.08 -8.50
N LEU A 482 -3.05 15.79 -8.84
CA LEU A 482 -2.12 15.13 -9.76
C LEU A 482 -2.89 14.57 -10.94
N ILE A 483 -2.47 14.90 -12.15
CA ILE A 483 -2.93 14.23 -13.37
C ILE A 483 -1.80 13.38 -13.96
N ILE A 484 -2.11 12.17 -14.41
CA ILE A 484 -1.13 11.24 -14.99
C ILE A 484 -1.61 10.83 -16.37
N LYS A 485 -0.87 11.24 -17.40
CA LYS A 485 -1.18 10.99 -18.81
C LYS A 485 -0.53 9.72 -19.33
N GLY A 486 -1.22 9.03 -20.21
CA GLY A 486 -0.65 7.96 -21.02
C GLY A 486 -0.28 8.46 -22.43
N THR A 487 0.92 8.13 -22.91
CA THR A 487 1.42 8.61 -24.22
C THR A 487 1.94 7.51 -25.14
N ALA A 488 1.45 6.27 -24.97
CA ALA A 488 1.90 5.16 -25.81
C ALA A 488 1.68 5.38 -27.32
N LEU A 489 0.70 6.20 -27.72
CA LEU A 489 0.44 6.55 -29.12
C LEU A 489 0.81 8.02 -29.41
N ILE A 490 1.86 8.52 -28.76
CA ILE A 490 2.46 9.87 -28.89
C ILE A 490 1.58 10.97 -28.27
N THR A 491 0.32 11.08 -28.66
CA THR A 491 -0.61 12.15 -28.28
C THR A 491 -1.85 11.64 -27.56
N ASN A 492 -1.88 10.34 -27.23
CA ASN A 492 -2.92 9.68 -26.47
C ASN A 492 -2.43 8.33 -25.92
N ASP A 493 -3.27 7.73 -25.10
CA ASP A 493 -3.07 6.40 -24.52
C ASP A 493 -3.86 5.29 -25.27
N GLY A 494 -4.43 5.60 -26.42
CA GLY A 494 -5.32 4.73 -27.20
C GLY A 494 -6.81 5.02 -26.99
N ILE A 495 -7.18 5.78 -25.96
CA ILE A 495 -8.58 6.13 -25.66
C ILE A 495 -8.72 7.63 -25.34
N VAL A 496 -7.83 8.18 -24.52
CA VAL A 496 -7.87 9.56 -24.04
C VAL A 496 -6.72 10.36 -24.64
N THR A 497 -7.02 11.56 -25.14
CA THR A 497 -6.02 12.48 -25.69
C THR A 497 -5.26 13.20 -24.60
N THR A 498 -3.99 13.49 -24.85
CA THR A 498 -3.22 14.35 -23.94
C THR A 498 -3.82 15.76 -23.86
N GLN A 499 -4.49 16.22 -24.91
CA GLN A 499 -5.20 17.50 -24.93
C GLN A 499 -6.33 17.55 -23.91
N ASP A 500 -7.18 16.52 -23.83
CA ASP A 500 -8.22 16.43 -22.80
C ASP A 500 -7.61 16.57 -21.41
N GLU A 501 -6.53 15.82 -21.15
CA GLU A 501 -5.87 15.85 -19.85
C GLU A 501 -5.17 17.18 -19.56
N ASP A 502 -4.61 17.84 -20.58
CA ASP A 502 -4.08 19.21 -20.47
C ASP A 502 -5.16 20.21 -20.09
N GLU A 503 -6.33 20.13 -20.72
CA GLU A 503 -7.41 21.07 -20.44
C GLU A 503 -8.07 20.82 -19.07
N ILE A 504 -8.27 19.56 -18.69
CA ILE A 504 -8.67 19.20 -17.32
C ILE A 504 -7.67 19.77 -16.34
N TYR A 505 -6.37 19.57 -16.63
CA TYR A 505 -5.34 20.12 -15.80
C TYR A 505 -5.55 21.60 -15.64
N GLU A 506 -5.47 22.40 -16.70
CA GLU A 506 -5.58 23.86 -16.62
C GLU A 506 -6.84 24.35 -15.87
N LYS A 507 -8.00 23.72 -16.06
CA LYS A 507 -9.24 24.12 -15.38
C LYS A 507 -9.26 23.87 -13.88
N VAL A 508 -8.62 22.80 -13.40
CA VAL A 508 -8.60 22.48 -11.97
C VAL A 508 -7.78 23.52 -11.20
N ASN A 509 -8.43 24.21 -10.27
CA ASN A 509 -7.77 25.14 -9.36
C ASN A 509 -7.17 24.37 -8.18
N SER A 510 -5.86 24.36 -8.04
CA SER A 510 -5.18 23.67 -6.93
C SER A 510 -3.97 24.44 -6.41
N THR A 511 -3.77 24.41 -5.09
CA THR A 511 -2.58 25.00 -4.44
C THR A 511 -1.32 24.15 -4.64
N ASN A 512 -1.48 22.86 -4.90
CA ASN A 512 -0.39 21.93 -5.18
C ASN A 512 -0.81 21.07 -6.37
N LYS A 513 -0.32 21.42 -7.54
CA LYS A 513 -0.79 20.88 -8.82
C LYS A 513 0.40 20.27 -9.57
N ARG A 514 0.27 19.02 -10.02
CA ARG A 514 1.34 18.28 -10.69
C ARG A 514 0.77 17.51 -11.90
N MET A 515 1.55 17.45 -12.96
CA MET A 515 1.25 16.66 -14.15
C MET A 515 2.40 15.71 -14.41
N GLU A 516 2.08 14.45 -14.69
CA GLU A 516 3.06 13.42 -15.00
C GLU A 516 2.70 12.73 -16.31
N GLU A 517 3.73 12.27 -17.02
CA GLU A 517 3.58 11.55 -18.28
C GLU A 517 4.24 10.16 -18.20
N VAL A 518 3.51 9.15 -18.67
CA VAL A 518 3.98 7.78 -18.74
C VAL A 518 3.69 7.21 -20.12
N PHE A 519 4.73 6.69 -20.78
CA PHE A 519 4.57 5.93 -22.03
C PHE A 519 3.86 4.60 -21.76
N THR A 520 2.53 4.62 -21.83
CA THR A 520 1.65 3.48 -21.55
C THR A 520 0.31 3.67 -22.25
N ILE A 521 -0.35 2.57 -22.58
CA ILE A 521 -1.72 2.58 -23.11
C ILE A 521 -2.72 2.71 -21.96
N HIS A 522 -3.95 3.12 -22.26
CA HIS A 522 -5.02 3.39 -21.29
C HIS A 522 -5.34 2.16 -20.44
N VAL A 523 -5.40 1.01 -21.12
CA VAL A 523 -5.67 -0.29 -20.51
C VAL A 523 -4.42 -0.72 -19.73
N GLY A 524 -4.57 -0.91 -18.41
CA GLY A 524 -3.47 -1.32 -17.54
C GLY A 524 -2.69 -0.18 -16.88
N MET A 525 -3.11 1.09 -17.04
CA MET A 525 -2.50 2.20 -16.29
C MET A 525 -2.48 1.98 -14.78
N GLN A 526 -3.52 1.32 -14.23
CA GLN A 526 -3.62 1.00 -12.80
C GLN A 526 -2.55 0.00 -12.31
N GLU A 527 -2.07 -0.85 -13.22
CA GLU A 527 -1.04 -1.88 -12.96
C GLU A 527 0.38 -1.36 -13.20
N ASN A 528 0.52 -0.22 -13.89
CA ASN A 528 1.80 0.35 -14.27
C ASN A 528 2.59 0.81 -13.02
N LYS A 529 3.75 0.19 -12.76
CA LYS A 529 4.56 0.47 -11.57
C LYS A 529 5.06 1.92 -11.50
N LYS A 530 5.27 2.60 -12.64
CA LYS A 530 5.69 4.01 -12.66
C LYS A 530 4.53 4.91 -12.20
N ILE A 531 3.32 4.67 -12.69
CA ILE A 531 2.10 5.37 -12.25
C ILE A 531 1.87 5.16 -10.75
N GLN A 532 1.94 3.91 -10.28
CA GLN A 532 1.81 3.59 -8.86
C GLN A 532 2.85 4.31 -7.99
N ASN A 533 4.08 4.45 -8.47
CA ASN A 533 5.13 5.18 -7.75
C ASN A 533 4.83 6.68 -7.67
N TYR A 534 4.40 7.32 -8.77
CA TYR A 534 3.98 8.72 -8.75
C TYR A 534 2.84 8.98 -7.77
N ILE A 535 1.83 8.10 -7.74
CA ILE A 535 0.74 8.18 -6.78
C ILE A 535 1.28 8.10 -5.35
N ARG A 536 2.11 7.09 -5.05
CA ARG A 536 2.71 6.89 -3.71
C ARG A 536 3.56 8.06 -3.25
N GLU A 537 4.29 8.70 -4.16
CA GLU A 537 5.08 9.89 -3.85
C GLU A 537 4.21 11.12 -3.60
N PHE A 538 3.10 11.26 -4.34
CA PHE A 538 2.25 12.44 -4.26
C PHE A 538 1.33 12.47 -3.03
N ILE A 539 0.95 11.30 -2.49
CA ILE A 539 0.08 11.21 -1.31
C ILE A 539 0.83 11.19 0.03
N LYS A 540 2.17 11.18 -0.01
CA LYS A 540 3.05 11.36 1.15
C LYS A 540 3.25 12.86 1.38
#